data_AF-A0A453PKF9-F1
#
_entry.id   AF-A0A453PKF9-F1
#
_cell.length_a   1.000
_cell.length_b   1.000
_cell.length_c   1.000
_cell.angle_alpha   90.00
_cell.angle_beta   90.00
_cell.angle_gamma   90.00
#
_symmetry.space_group_name_H-M   'P 1'
#
loop_
_entity.id
_entity.type
_entity.pdbx_description
1 polymer ?
#
loop_
_entity_poly.entity_id
_entity_poly.type
_entity_poly.pdbx_seq_one_letter_code
_entity_poly.pdbx_strand_id
1 'polypeptide(L)'
;AVSKQYEHSEPDNALDQERDSAEVPREAERTSDKSSGTESAKSEVTLDDVAEFEMQLEEIAIGERIGLGSFGEVYRGEWHGTEVAVKKFLQQDISSDALDEFKAEVRIMKRLRHPNVVLFMGAITRVPNLSIVTEFLPRGSLFRLIHRPNNLLDEKRRLRMALDVARGMNYLHNCTPVIVHRDLKSPNLLVDKNWVVKVTHKFHYINGILCSVFIASYITFCV
;
A
#
# COMPACT_ATOMS: atom_id res chain seq x y z
N ALA A 1 33.98 -7.55 52.14
CA ALA A 1 34.51 -8.82 52.68
C ALA A 1 33.56 -9.94 52.27
N VAL A 2 34.00 -10.80 51.34
CA VAL A 2 34.18 -12.27 51.53
C VAL A 2 32.89 -13.06 51.21
N SER A 3 32.75 -13.63 50.00
CA SER A 3 33.05 -15.05 49.61
C SER A 3 31.84 -15.98 49.87
N LYS A 4 31.53 -17.10 49.19
CA LYS A 4 32.03 -17.93 48.06
C LYS A 4 30.86 -18.91 47.73
N GLN A 5 30.53 -19.18 46.47
CA GLN A 5 30.65 -20.49 45.77
C GLN A 5 30.56 -21.78 46.61
N TYR A 6 29.82 -22.80 46.12
CA TYR A 6 30.34 -24.15 45.84
C TYR A 6 29.41 -24.98 44.93
N GLU A 7 30.04 -25.73 44.02
CA GLU A 7 29.55 -26.67 43.00
C GLU A 7 29.29 -28.10 43.54
N HIS A 8 28.71 -28.95 42.68
CA HIS A 8 29.00 -30.39 42.35
C HIS A 8 27.68 -31.15 42.12
N SER A 9 27.52 -32.18 41.28
CA SER A 9 28.31 -32.86 40.23
C SER A 9 27.43 -34.03 39.73
N GLU A 10 27.58 -34.43 38.47
CA GLU A 10 27.10 -35.66 37.80
C GLU A 10 27.58 -36.98 38.47
N PRO A 11 27.07 -38.21 38.15
CA PRO A 11 27.17 -38.83 36.80
C PRO A 11 26.14 -39.92 36.37
N ASP A 12 26.35 -40.36 35.12
CA ASP A 12 25.75 -41.43 34.29
C ASP A 12 25.70 -42.87 34.87
N ASN A 13 24.74 -43.71 34.38
CA ASN A 13 25.05 -44.99 33.69
C ASN A 13 23.83 -45.82 33.17
N ALA A 14 23.99 -46.35 31.93
CA ALA A 14 23.73 -47.72 31.38
C ALA A 14 22.40 -48.49 31.64
N LEU A 15 21.59 -48.85 30.61
CA LEU A 15 21.58 -50.01 29.65
C LEU A 15 20.79 -51.26 30.13
N ASP A 16 19.82 -51.74 29.32
CA ASP A 16 19.74 -53.10 28.69
C ASP A 16 18.30 -53.61 28.31
N GLN A 17 18.21 -54.12 27.06
CA GLN A 17 17.51 -55.34 26.52
C GLN A 17 15.99 -55.55 26.74
N GLU A 18 15.17 -56.19 25.89
CA GLU A 18 15.17 -56.82 24.54
C GLU A 18 13.71 -57.32 24.29
N ARG A 19 13.32 -57.56 23.02
CA ARG A 19 12.59 -58.76 22.47
C ARG A 19 11.62 -58.46 21.30
N ASP A 20 12.16 -58.66 20.10
CA ASP A 20 11.79 -59.61 19.03
C ASP A 20 10.32 -60.02 18.75
N SER A 21 9.94 -59.98 17.46
CA SER A 21 9.16 -61.00 16.70
C SER A 21 8.94 -60.54 15.25
N ALA A 22 9.47 -61.29 14.28
CA ALA A 22 9.33 -61.11 12.83
C ALA A 22 8.32 -62.13 12.23
N GLU A 23 7.70 -61.81 11.08
CA GLU A 23 7.45 -62.75 9.96
C GLU A 23 6.81 -62.07 8.71
N VAL A 24 7.21 -62.49 7.51
CA VAL A 24 6.81 -62.08 6.14
C VAL A 24 6.67 -63.36 5.29
N PRO A 25 5.72 -63.52 4.34
CA PRO A 25 6.08 -63.56 2.88
C PRO A 25 4.97 -63.12 1.87
N ARG A 26 5.31 -62.39 0.77
CA ARG A 26 5.39 -62.76 -0.71
C ARG A 26 4.04 -63.22 -1.34
N GLU A 27 3.56 -62.89 -2.57
CA GLU A 27 4.11 -62.65 -3.93
C GLU A 27 3.12 -61.87 -4.86
N ALA A 28 3.65 -61.34 -5.99
CA ALA A 28 3.17 -61.04 -7.38
C ALA A 28 1.64 -61.06 -7.74
N GLU A 29 1.05 -60.33 -8.70
CA GLU A 29 1.47 -59.82 -10.03
C GLU A 29 0.32 -58.95 -10.66
N ARG A 30 0.66 -58.10 -11.67
CA ARG A 30 -0.13 -57.59 -12.84
C ARG A 30 -0.82 -56.19 -12.91
N THR A 31 -0.14 -55.35 -13.71
CA THR A 31 -0.58 -54.58 -14.92
C THR A 31 -1.38 -53.25 -14.88
N SER A 32 -0.73 -52.26 -15.52
CA SER A 32 -1.19 -51.21 -16.47
C SER A 32 -1.77 -49.85 -16.00
N ASP A 33 -1.02 -48.80 -16.38
CA ASP A 33 -1.36 -47.48 -16.92
C ASP A 33 -2.43 -46.58 -16.26
N LYS A 34 -2.00 -45.42 -15.74
CA LYS A 34 -2.27 -44.10 -16.35
C LYS A 34 -1.70 -42.94 -15.52
N SER A 35 -1.13 -42.00 -16.25
CA SER A 35 -0.67 -40.67 -15.85
C SER A 35 -1.77 -39.79 -15.24
N SER A 36 -1.42 -39.02 -14.21
CA SER A 36 -1.62 -37.56 -14.19
C SER A 36 -1.06 -37.01 -12.89
N GLY A 37 0.13 -36.42 -12.94
CA GLY A 37 0.60 -35.53 -11.91
C GLY A 37 -0.35 -34.33 -11.87
N THR A 38 -1.07 -34.18 -10.76
CA THR A 38 -1.86 -32.98 -10.51
C THR A 38 -0.88 -31.89 -10.08
N GLU A 39 -0.24 -31.28 -11.07
CA GLU A 39 0.48 -30.03 -10.86
C GLU A 39 -0.54 -28.99 -10.38
N SER A 40 -0.30 -28.55 -9.16
CA SER A 40 -1.01 -27.46 -8.50
C SER A 40 -1.05 -26.26 -9.45
N ALA A 41 -2.25 -25.95 -9.94
CA ALA A 41 -2.52 -24.73 -10.69
C ALA A 41 -2.27 -23.53 -9.77
N LYS A 42 -1.01 -23.09 -9.71
CA LYS A 42 -0.67 -21.73 -9.34
C LYS A 42 -1.37 -20.84 -10.36
N SER A 43 -2.48 -20.24 -9.94
CA SER A 43 -3.12 -19.17 -10.69
C SER A 43 -2.11 -18.05 -10.87
N GLU A 44 -1.55 -17.92 -12.07
CA GLU A 44 -0.99 -16.65 -12.56
C GLU A 44 -2.10 -15.61 -12.49
N VAL A 45 -2.10 -14.81 -11.43
CA VAL A 45 -2.91 -13.60 -11.36
C VAL A 45 -2.23 -12.59 -12.30
N THR A 46 -2.68 -12.55 -13.55
CA THR A 46 -2.06 -11.77 -14.61
C THR A 46 -2.04 -10.28 -14.26
N LEU A 47 -0.99 -9.57 -14.71
CA LEU A 47 -0.83 -8.12 -14.59
C LEU A 47 -1.83 -7.33 -15.46
N ASP A 48 -2.75 -8.02 -16.16
CA ASP A 48 -3.65 -7.46 -17.17
C ASP A 48 -4.62 -6.39 -16.61
N ASP A 49 -5.01 -6.47 -15.34
CA ASP A 49 -5.95 -5.52 -14.72
C ASP A 49 -5.45 -4.06 -14.66
N VAL A 50 -4.16 -3.85 -14.84
CA VAL A 50 -3.46 -2.57 -14.69
C VAL A 50 -2.88 -2.06 -16.02
N ALA A 51 -2.91 -2.88 -17.08
CA ALA A 51 -2.28 -2.59 -18.38
C ALA A 51 -2.82 -1.32 -19.06
N GLU A 52 -4.11 -0.99 -18.86
CA GLU A 52 -4.76 0.19 -19.49
C GLU A 52 -4.12 1.53 -19.08
N PHE A 53 -3.44 1.59 -17.93
CA PHE A 53 -2.78 2.79 -17.41
C PHE A 53 -1.26 2.57 -17.22
N GLU A 54 -0.69 1.57 -17.89
CA GLU A 54 0.75 1.31 -17.87
C GLU A 54 1.50 2.42 -18.60
N MET A 55 2.42 3.06 -17.89
CA MET A 55 3.33 4.06 -18.43
C MET A 55 4.73 3.46 -18.58
N GLN A 56 5.42 3.85 -19.65
CA GLN A 56 6.83 3.51 -19.81
C GLN A 56 7.67 4.48 -18.96
N LEU A 57 8.62 3.95 -18.19
CA LEU A 57 9.48 4.78 -17.34
C LEU A 57 10.28 5.78 -18.18
N GLU A 58 10.65 5.39 -19.39
CA GLU A 58 11.42 6.17 -20.36
C GLU A 58 10.69 7.42 -20.83
N GLU A 59 9.35 7.46 -20.72
CA GLU A 59 8.53 8.64 -21.05
C GLU A 59 8.51 9.68 -19.92
N ILE A 60 9.00 9.31 -18.72
CA ILE A 60 8.96 10.16 -17.54
C ILE A 60 10.36 10.66 -17.20
N ALA A 61 10.56 11.97 -17.31
CA ALA A 61 11.77 12.61 -16.82
C ALA A 61 11.70 12.72 -15.29
N ILE A 62 12.37 11.82 -14.57
CA ILE A 62 12.44 11.84 -13.10
C ILE A 62 13.38 12.95 -12.63
N GLY A 63 12.87 13.82 -11.77
CA GLY A 63 13.60 14.93 -11.15
C GLY A 63 13.99 14.64 -9.70
N GLU A 64 13.91 15.66 -8.84
CA GLU A 64 14.34 15.57 -7.47
C GLU A 64 13.39 14.74 -6.58
N ARG A 65 13.94 14.11 -5.54
CA ARG A 65 13.15 13.45 -4.50
C ARG A 65 12.48 14.50 -3.62
N ILE A 66 11.15 14.47 -3.56
CA ILE A 66 10.31 15.41 -2.81
C ILE A 66 9.73 14.81 -1.52
N GLY A 67 9.80 13.49 -1.36
CA GLY A 67 9.30 12.81 -0.15
C GLY A 67 9.90 11.44 0.07
N LEU A 68 9.96 11.03 1.34
CA LEU A 68 10.30 9.69 1.79
C LEU A 68 9.28 9.28 2.85
N GLY A 69 8.69 8.10 2.70
CA GLY A 69 7.73 7.57 3.65
C GLY A 69 7.82 6.05 3.75
N SER A 70 6.99 5.47 4.62
CA SER A 70 6.93 4.02 4.83
C SER A 70 6.58 3.23 3.56
N PHE A 71 5.89 3.86 2.60
CA PHE A 71 5.45 3.23 1.34
C PHE A 71 6.43 3.43 0.20
N GLY A 72 7.52 4.17 0.43
CA GLY A 72 8.57 4.40 -0.54
C GLY A 72 8.92 5.86 -0.74
N GLU A 73 9.42 6.17 -1.92
CA GLU A 73 9.98 7.47 -2.27
C GLU A 73 9.07 8.19 -3.25
N VAL A 74 8.95 9.51 -3.10
CA VAL A 74 8.21 10.35 -4.02
C VAL A 74 9.16 11.29 -4.72
N TYR A 75 9.15 11.29 -6.04
CA TYR A 75 9.94 12.14 -6.91
C TYR A 75 9.02 13.13 -7.63
N ARG A 76 9.52 14.35 -7.87
CA ARG A 76 8.95 15.21 -8.90
C ARG A 76 9.40 14.68 -10.26
N GLY A 77 8.56 14.79 -11.27
CA GLY A 77 8.94 14.44 -12.64
C GLY A 77 8.14 15.22 -13.67
N GLU A 78 8.41 14.95 -14.93
CA GLU A 78 7.69 15.49 -16.08
C GLU A 78 7.30 14.36 -17.03
N TRP A 79 6.03 14.36 -17.46
CA TRP A 79 5.51 13.44 -18.46
C TRP A 79 4.82 14.24 -19.56
N HIS A 80 5.34 14.18 -20.79
CA HIS A 80 4.88 14.96 -21.95
C HIS A 80 4.64 16.46 -21.65
N GLY A 81 5.59 17.11 -20.95
CA GLY A 81 5.49 18.52 -20.57
C GLY A 81 4.56 18.82 -19.38
N THR A 82 3.97 17.79 -18.77
CA THR A 82 3.12 17.92 -17.57
C THR A 82 3.90 17.52 -16.32
N GLU A 83 3.92 18.39 -15.31
CA GLU A 83 4.52 18.06 -14.01
C GLU A 83 3.74 16.95 -13.28
N VAL A 84 4.47 15.96 -12.80
CA VAL A 84 3.92 14.79 -12.10
C VAL A 84 4.63 14.50 -10.78
N ALA A 85 3.95 13.79 -9.89
CA ALA A 85 4.54 13.16 -8.73
C ALA A 85 4.63 11.65 -8.98
N VAL A 86 5.83 11.08 -8.80
CA VAL A 86 6.13 9.67 -9.03
C VAL A 86 6.43 9.02 -7.69
N LYS A 87 5.49 8.24 -7.18
CA LYS A 87 5.65 7.43 -5.95
C LYS A 87 6.26 6.08 -6.34
N LYS A 88 7.56 5.92 -6.13
CA LYS A 88 8.30 4.66 -6.34
C LYS A 88 8.25 3.82 -5.07
N PHE A 89 7.82 2.56 -5.21
CA PHE A 89 7.73 1.62 -4.09
C PHE A 89 9.10 0.99 -3.81
N LEU A 90 9.47 0.86 -2.54
CA LEU A 90 10.77 0.29 -2.15
C LEU A 90 10.76 -1.24 -2.14
N GLN A 91 9.67 -1.85 -1.66
CA GLN A 91 9.48 -3.29 -1.66
C GLN A 91 8.76 -3.71 -2.94
N GLN A 92 9.40 -4.53 -3.76
CA GLN A 92 8.90 -4.93 -5.08
C GLN A 92 9.05 -6.43 -5.37
N ASP A 93 9.21 -7.24 -4.32
CA ASP A 93 9.30 -8.68 -4.46
C ASP A 93 7.98 -9.22 -5.03
N ILE A 94 8.08 -9.94 -6.16
CA ILE A 94 6.94 -10.35 -6.98
C ILE A 94 5.99 -11.30 -6.23
N SER A 95 6.46 -11.96 -5.17
CA SER A 95 5.67 -12.87 -4.32
C SER A 95 5.13 -12.23 -3.05
N SER A 96 5.22 -10.91 -2.89
CA SER A 96 4.90 -10.24 -1.62
C SER A 96 3.52 -9.58 -1.62
N ASP A 97 2.91 -9.51 -0.43
CA ASP A 97 1.71 -8.72 -0.14
C ASP A 97 1.82 -7.27 -0.63
N ALA A 98 3.04 -6.73 -0.77
CA ALA A 98 3.30 -5.38 -1.26
C ALA A 98 2.92 -5.19 -2.73
N LEU A 99 3.10 -6.20 -3.59
CA LEU A 99 2.68 -6.13 -4.99
C LEU A 99 1.15 -6.10 -5.09
N ASP A 100 0.46 -6.88 -4.26
CA ASP A 100 -1.00 -6.89 -4.22
C ASP A 100 -1.56 -5.58 -3.64
N GLU A 101 -0.90 -4.98 -2.65
CA GLU A 101 -1.23 -3.65 -2.14
C GLU A 101 -1.06 -2.58 -3.24
N PHE A 102 0.04 -2.63 -4.00
CA PHE A 102 0.25 -1.74 -5.15
C PHE A 102 -0.88 -1.89 -6.19
N LYS A 103 -1.17 -3.13 -6.62
CA LYS A 103 -2.25 -3.40 -7.58
C LYS A 103 -3.60 -2.90 -7.06
N ALA A 104 -3.90 -3.11 -5.78
CA ALA A 104 -5.12 -2.62 -5.16
C ALA A 104 -5.19 -1.08 -5.15
N GLU A 105 -4.10 -0.40 -4.80
CA GLU A 105 -4.03 1.07 -4.81
C GLU A 105 -4.29 1.61 -6.23
N VAL A 106 -3.65 1.04 -7.26
CA VAL A 106 -3.88 1.44 -8.65
C VAL A 106 -5.33 1.18 -9.10
N ARG A 107 -5.89 0.00 -8.79
CA ARG A 107 -7.28 -0.35 -9.12
C ARG A 107 -8.31 0.61 -8.52
N ILE A 108 -8.03 1.19 -7.35
CA ILE A 108 -8.89 2.19 -6.74
C ILE A 108 -8.67 3.54 -7.42
N MET A 109 -7.42 4.01 -7.47
CA MET A 109 -7.05 5.32 -7.97
C MET A 109 -7.49 5.56 -9.43
N LYS A 110 -7.47 4.53 -10.28
CA LYS A 110 -7.92 4.64 -11.69
C LYS A 110 -9.38 5.09 -11.83
N ARG A 111 -10.22 4.82 -10.83
CA ARG A 111 -11.67 5.13 -10.85
C ARG A 111 -12.00 6.50 -10.24
N LEU A 112 -11.03 7.16 -9.60
CA LEU A 112 -11.26 8.41 -8.87
C LEU A 112 -11.10 9.62 -9.79
N ARG A 113 -12.16 10.40 -9.94
CA ARG A 113 -12.18 11.66 -10.69
C ARG A 113 -13.00 12.68 -9.91
N HIS A 114 -12.33 13.54 -9.16
CA HIS A 114 -12.95 14.60 -8.37
C HIS A 114 -11.95 15.74 -8.11
N PRO A 115 -12.36 17.03 -8.13
CA PRO A 115 -11.44 18.16 -7.95
C PRO A 115 -10.71 18.18 -6.59
N ASN A 116 -11.28 17.57 -5.56
CA ASN A 116 -10.67 17.47 -4.22
C ASN A 116 -10.07 16.08 -3.90
N VAL A 117 -9.80 15.26 -4.92
CA VAL A 117 -9.04 14.01 -4.80
C VAL A 117 -7.88 14.09 -5.77
N VAL A 118 -6.70 13.62 -5.38
CA VAL A 118 -5.52 13.65 -6.25
C VAL A 118 -5.79 12.88 -7.55
N LEU A 119 -5.43 13.49 -8.68
CA LEU A 119 -5.61 12.90 -9.99
C LEU A 119 -4.55 11.83 -10.24
N PHE A 120 -5.01 10.59 -10.41
CA PHE A 120 -4.21 9.50 -10.95
C PHE A 120 -3.97 9.70 -12.45
N MET A 121 -2.72 9.58 -12.87
CA MET A 121 -2.31 9.75 -14.27
C MET A 121 -1.86 8.44 -14.91
N GLY A 122 -1.25 7.56 -14.13
CA GLY A 122 -0.88 6.22 -14.59
C GLY A 122 0.00 5.49 -13.58
N ALA A 123 0.52 4.33 -13.98
CA ALA A 123 1.40 3.54 -13.14
C ALA A 123 2.49 2.87 -13.98
N ILE A 124 3.68 2.75 -13.40
CA ILE A 124 4.74 1.87 -13.91
C ILE A 124 4.58 0.54 -13.20
N THR A 125 4.29 -0.52 -13.94
CA THR A 125 3.92 -1.84 -13.41
C THR A 125 5.04 -2.87 -13.50
N ARG A 126 6.22 -2.47 -13.99
CA ARG A 126 7.38 -3.35 -14.17
C ARG A 126 8.37 -3.20 -13.02
N VAL A 127 8.70 -4.33 -12.39
CA VAL A 127 9.80 -4.45 -11.42
C VAL A 127 11.14 -4.19 -12.14
N PRO A 128 12.13 -3.52 -11.52
CA PRO A 128 12.17 -2.98 -10.15
C PRO A 128 11.77 -1.49 -10.06
N ASN A 129 10.81 -1.05 -10.87
CA ASN A 129 10.38 0.35 -10.95
C ASN A 129 8.88 0.56 -10.68
N LEU A 130 8.24 -0.31 -9.89
CA LEU A 130 6.83 -0.15 -9.52
C LEU A 130 6.57 1.25 -8.97
N SER A 131 5.73 2.01 -9.67
CA SER A 131 5.48 3.41 -9.37
C SER A 131 4.05 3.82 -9.67
N ILE A 132 3.48 4.69 -8.84
CA ILE A 132 2.22 5.39 -9.13
C ILE A 132 2.52 6.82 -9.54
N VAL A 133 1.92 7.27 -10.63
CA VAL A 133 2.09 8.62 -11.18
C VAL A 133 0.79 9.40 -10.98
N THR A 134 0.90 10.56 -10.33
CA THR A 134 -0.22 11.48 -10.09
C THR A 134 0.13 12.89 -10.53
N GLU A 135 -0.87 13.77 -10.55
CA GLU A 135 -0.61 15.21 -10.68
C GLU A 135 0.35 15.69 -9.57
N PHE A 136 1.22 16.64 -9.92
CA PHE A 136 2.08 17.31 -8.94
C PHE A 136 1.35 18.48 -8.25
N LEU A 137 1.43 18.52 -6.92
CA LEU A 137 0.78 19.54 -6.09
C LEU A 137 1.83 20.45 -5.43
N PRO A 138 2.12 21.64 -6.00
CA PRO A 138 3.36 22.38 -5.73
C PRO A 138 3.45 22.99 -4.33
N ARG A 139 2.33 23.12 -3.61
CA ARG A 139 2.37 23.64 -2.23
C ARG A 139 2.65 22.55 -1.20
N GLY A 140 2.70 21.29 -1.63
CA GLY A 140 2.98 20.13 -0.78
C GLY A 140 1.86 19.88 0.23
N SER A 141 2.22 19.29 1.37
CA SER A 141 1.26 18.89 2.39
C SER A 141 0.70 20.08 3.18
N LEU A 142 -0.59 19.97 3.53
CA LEU A 142 -1.28 20.91 4.40
C LEU A 142 -0.58 20.99 5.76
N PHE A 143 -0.05 19.86 6.27
CA PHE A 143 0.78 19.82 7.48
C PHE A 143 1.92 20.84 7.43
N ARG A 144 2.70 20.85 6.33
CA ARG A 144 3.81 21.80 6.19
C ARG A 144 3.31 23.24 6.08
N LEU A 145 2.14 23.49 5.51
CA LEU A 145 1.60 24.84 5.36
C LEU A 145 1.12 25.43 6.69
N ILE A 146 0.42 24.65 7.51
CA ILE A 146 -0.15 25.15 8.78
C ILE A 146 0.91 25.31 9.88
N HIS A 147 2.01 24.54 9.83
CA HIS A 147 3.12 24.61 10.80
C HIS A 147 4.27 25.52 10.37
N ARG A 148 4.16 26.25 9.25
CA ARG A 148 5.18 27.23 8.87
C ARG A 148 5.21 28.39 9.86
N PRO A 149 6.41 28.86 10.28
CA PRO A 149 6.51 30.11 11.01
C PRO A 149 5.97 31.23 10.11
N ASN A 150 5.15 32.12 10.66
CA ASN A 150 4.41 33.17 9.94
C ASN A 150 3.38 32.65 8.93
N ASN A 151 2.65 31.59 9.29
CA ASN A 151 1.43 31.15 8.61
C ASN A 151 0.48 32.35 8.33
N LEU A 152 0.30 32.71 7.05
CA LEU A 152 -0.61 33.75 6.56
C LEU A 152 -1.97 33.18 6.07
N LEU A 153 -2.38 32.00 6.54
CA LEU A 153 -3.68 31.42 6.22
C LEU A 153 -4.73 32.13 7.07
N ASP A 154 -5.44 33.06 6.42
CA ASP A 154 -6.61 33.70 7.00
C ASP A 154 -7.72 32.67 7.25
N GLU A 155 -8.62 33.00 8.19
CA GLU A 155 -9.73 32.14 8.57
C GLU A 155 -10.56 31.67 7.37
N LYS A 156 -10.85 32.59 6.45
CA LYS A 156 -11.58 32.28 5.22
C LYS A 156 -10.86 31.24 4.36
N ARG A 157 -9.53 31.22 4.31
CA ARG A 157 -8.79 30.18 3.57
C ARG A 157 -8.82 28.84 4.30
N ARG A 158 -8.70 28.84 5.64
CA ARG A 158 -8.82 27.61 6.43
C ARG A 158 -10.18 26.94 6.26
N LEU A 159 -11.26 27.72 6.29
CA LEU A 159 -12.62 27.22 6.05
C LEU A 159 -12.79 26.64 4.63
N ARG A 160 -12.21 27.30 3.61
CA ARG A 160 -12.21 26.77 2.23
C ARG A 160 -11.45 25.45 2.13
N MET A 161 -10.28 25.36 2.76
CA MET A 161 -9.48 24.13 2.81
C MET A 161 -10.25 22.99 3.50
N ALA A 162 -10.91 23.25 4.62
CA ALA A 162 -11.74 22.27 5.30
C ALA A 162 -12.92 21.80 4.43
N LEU A 163 -13.58 22.73 3.72
CA LEU A 163 -14.64 22.40 2.77
C LEU A 163 -14.15 21.53 1.61
N ASP A 164 -12.98 21.82 1.07
CA ASP A 164 -12.35 21.01 0.02
C ASP A 164 -12.10 19.57 0.50
N VAL A 165 -11.55 19.40 1.70
CA VAL A 165 -11.36 18.06 2.31
C VAL A 165 -12.70 17.35 2.47
N ALA A 166 -13.72 18.03 3.01
CA ALA A 166 -15.05 17.45 3.19
C ALA A 166 -15.68 17.01 1.87
N ARG A 167 -15.53 17.80 0.80
CA ARG A 167 -16.00 17.44 -0.55
C ARG A 167 -15.28 16.21 -1.09
N GLY A 168 -13.95 16.14 -0.95
CA GLY A 168 -13.16 14.98 -1.34
C GLY A 168 -13.59 13.71 -0.61
N MET A 169 -13.75 13.78 0.71
CA MET A 169 -14.21 12.65 1.53
C MET A 169 -15.65 12.24 1.21
N ASN A 170 -16.55 13.21 1.02
CA ASN A 170 -17.91 12.91 0.61
C ASN A 170 -17.95 12.17 -0.73
N TYR A 171 -17.13 12.58 -1.71
CA TYR A 171 -17.01 11.86 -2.98
C TYR A 171 -16.57 10.40 -2.79
N LEU A 172 -15.52 10.16 -2.00
CA LEU A 172 -15.02 8.80 -1.73
C LEU A 172 -16.09 7.91 -1.07
N HIS A 173 -16.82 8.45 -0.11
CA HIS A 173 -17.88 7.72 0.60
C HIS A 173 -19.11 7.44 -0.26
N ASN A 174 -19.32 8.21 -1.35
CA ASN A 174 -20.40 7.98 -2.32
C ASN A 174 -19.97 7.13 -3.53
N CYS A 175 -18.71 6.68 -3.59
CA CYS A 175 -18.28 5.73 -4.61
C CYS A 175 -18.98 4.37 -4.43
N THR A 176 -19.15 3.62 -5.53
CA THR A 176 -19.67 2.25 -5.49
C THR A 176 -18.65 1.29 -6.11
N PRO A 177 -18.03 0.40 -5.31
CA PRO A 177 -18.18 0.24 -3.85
C PRO A 177 -17.61 1.44 -3.06
N VAL A 178 -18.07 1.59 -1.82
CA VAL A 178 -17.66 2.68 -0.92
C VAL A 178 -16.15 2.62 -0.66
N ILE A 179 -15.51 3.78 -0.72
CA ILE A 179 -14.07 3.92 -0.49
C ILE A 179 -13.84 4.64 0.82
N VAL A 180 -13.08 4.02 1.71
CA VAL A 180 -12.61 4.62 2.97
C VAL A 180 -11.11 4.88 2.89
N HIS A 181 -10.70 6.06 3.33
CA HIS A 181 -9.29 6.48 3.34
C HIS A 181 -8.48 5.85 4.48
N ARG A 182 -9.07 5.66 5.67
CA ARG A 182 -8.42 5.07 6.87
C ARG A 182 -7.18 5.79 7.44
N ASP A 183 -6.62 6.78 6.77
CA ASP A 183 -5.42 7.53 7.20
C ASP A 183 -5.56 9.03 6.86
N LEU A 184 -6.74 9.61 7.11
CA LEU A 184 -6.98 11.02 6.84
C LEU A 184 -6.27 11.88 7.89
N LYS A 185 -5.22 12.58 7.47
CA LYS A 185 -4.40 13.47 8.31
C LYS A 185 -3.75 14.57 7.46
N SER A 186 -3.36 15.69 8.06
CA SER A 186 -2.80 16.84 7.33
C SER A 186 -1.53 16.55 6.49
N PRO A 187 -0.68 15.55 6.80
CA PRO A 187 0.36 15.09 5.87
C PRO A 187 -0.16 14.49 4.55
N ASN A 188 -1.34 13.87 4.58
CA ASN A 188 -1.99 13.21 3.43
C ASN A 188 -3.01 14.12 2.72
N LEU A 189 -2.96 15.42 3.01
CA LEU A 189 -3.74 16.44 2.32
C LEU A 189 -2.76 17.31 1.55
N LEU A 190 -2.83 17.29 0.24
CA LEU A 190 -1.93 18.06 -0.62
C LEU A 190 -2.64 19.30 -1.16
N VAL A 191 -1.88 20.35 -1.45
CA VAL A 191 -2.44 21.64 -1.85
C VAL A 191 -1.90 22.06 -3.22
N ASP A 192 -2.82 22.41 -4.12
CA ASP A 192 -2.48 22.81 -5.49
C ASP A 192 -2.02 24.28 -5.57
N LYS A 193 -1.67 24.74 -6.78
CA LYS A 193 -1.27 26.14 -7.03
C LYS A 193 -2.36 27.16 -6.71
N ASN A 194 -3.63 26.79 -6.78
CA ASN A 194 -4.80 27.64 -6.55
C ASN A 194 -5.33 27.59 -5.11
N TRP A 195 -4.60 26.94 -4.19
CA TRP A 195 -5.00 26.74 -2.79
C TRP A 195 -6.19 25.78 -2.60
N VAL A 196 -6.44 24.91 -3.59
CA VAL A 196 -7.39 23.81 -3.47
C VAL A 196 -6.73 22.64 -2.75
N VAL A 197 -7.42 22.08 -1.76
CA VAL A 197 -6.96 20.87 -1.06
C VAL A 197 -7.45 19.63 -1.79
N LYS A 198 -6.53 18.66 -1.93
CA LYS A 198 -6.81 17.35 -2.49
C LYS A 198 -6.43 16.24 -1.52
N VAL A 199 -7.37 15.32 -1.34
CA VAL A 199 -7.18 14.10 -0.56
C VAL A 199 -6.32 13.11 -1.35
N THR A 200 -5.32 12.53 -0.71
CA THR A 200 -4.39 11.57 -1.32
C THR A 200 -4.02 10.45 -0.34
N HIS A 201 -3.36 9.40 -0.85
CA HIS A 201 -2.87 8.23 -0.13
C HIS A 201 -3.95 7.24 0.36
N LYS A 202 -3.62 5.94 0.30
CA LYS A 202 -4.28 4.84 1.04
C LYS A 202 -5.80 4.77 0.91
N PHE A 203 -6.31 4.57 -0.30
CA PHE A 203 -7.72 4.22 -0.48
C PHE A 203 -7.96 2.73 -0.27
N HIS A 204 -9.06 2.36 0.40
CA HIS A 204 -9.46 0.96 0.58
C HIS A 204 -10.96 0.79 0.29
N TYR A 205 -11.32 -0.29 -0.40
CA TYR A 205 -12.71 -0.69 -0.52
C TYR A 205 -13.21 -1.29 0.81
N ILE A 206 -14.51 -1.12 1.07
CA ILE A 206 -15.24 -1.88 2.09
C ILE A 206 -16.42 -2.60 1.45
N ASN A 207 -16.64 -3.85 1.86
CA ASN A 207 -17.83 -4.62 1.53
C ASN A 207 -18.83 -4.51 2.69
N GLY A 208 -20.05 -4.02 2.44
CA GLY A 208 -21.16 -4.07 3.42
C GLY A 208 -21.25 -2.94 4.45
N ILE A 209 -22.31 -3.01 5.26
CA ILE A 209 -22.99 -1.97 6.07
C ILE A 209 -22.13 -1.45 7.25
N LEU A 210 -21.06 -0.71 6.97
CA LEU A 210 -20.26 -0.01 8.02
C LEU A 210 -20.16 1.51 7.79
N CYS A 211 -20.91 2.06 6.84
CA CYS A 211 -20.74 3.45 6.39
C CYS A 211 -21.41 4.51 7.27
N SER A 212 -22.25 4.14 8.26
CA SER A 212 -23.03 5.10 9.03
C SER A 212 -22.30 5.72 10.24
N VAL A 213 -21.19 5.14 10.71
CA VAL A 213 -20.50 5.61 11.95
C VAL A 213 -19.31 6.53 11.66
N PHE A 214 -18.82 6.59 10.42
CA PHE A 214 -17.57 7.31 10.10
C PHE A 214 -17.75 8.78 9.69
N ILE A 215 -18.96 9.24 9.38
CA ILE A 215 -19.18 10.60 8.85
C ILE A 215 -19.14 11.67 9.96
N ALA A 216 -19.56 11.35 11.18
CA ALA A 216 -19.69 12.33 12.25
C ALA A 216 -18.38 12.64 13.01
N SER A 217 -17.45 11.69 13.12
CA SER A 217 -16.24 11.86 13.94
C SER A 217 -15.14 12.69 13.27
N TYR A 218 -15.16 12.86 11.95
CA TYR A 218 -14.05 13.49 11.21
C TYR A 218 -14.20 15.00 11.03
N ILE A 219 -15.43 15.54 11.05
CA ILE A 219 -15.67 16.99 10.90
C ILE A 219 -15.17 17.75 12.15
N THR A 220 -15.21 17.12 13.33
CA THR A 220 -14.75 17.75 14.59
C THR A 220 -13.24 17.90 14.69
N PHE A 221 -12.45 17.17 13.89
CA PHE A 221 -10.98 17.21 13.96
C PHE A 221 -10.34 18.20 12.97
N CYS A 222 -11.12 18.77 12.07
CA CYS A 222 -10.63 19.66 10.99
C CYS A 222 -11.00 21.14 11.16
N VAL A 223 -11.65 21.52 12.25
CA VAL A 223 -11.98 22.92 12.59
C VAL A 223 -11.38 23.28 13.94
#